data_AF-A0A2M8LHF3-F1
#
_entry.id   AF-A0A2M8LHF3-F1
#
_cell.length_a   1.000
_cell.length_b   1.000
_cell.length_c   1.000
_cell.angle_alpha   90.00
_cell.angle_beta   90.00
_cell.angle_gamma   90.00
#
_symmetry.space_group_name_H-M   'P 1'
#
loop_
_entity.id
_entity.type
_entity.pdbx_description
1 polymer ?
#
loop_
_entity_poly.entity_id
_entity_poly.type
_entity_poly.pdbx_seq_one_letter_code
_entity_poly.pdbx_strand_id
1 'polypeptide(L)'
;RAELIDDPRLVALLEVLNRTAPEIQDHLEIRMRGAEGDDVKQEIESIRTICNRRYLDKGIRPLGGSEDNDDDNSSGGAGGNKNHPPITLSCRSEFELGELIEVGARVRKNLGHTVEDLRWYHSNARATNFTVTPKGATMVASEVGTGTIRVDLPGTLHSVVRAFQIVAERVFRLSVAHATVPVAGSVTVHAVNADKLKGDLEWSLSGNGEIQKNGNAVTYIAPRYPSRATLVGYDRANMNVRAACELTVVGQLDTLCIRGTHFMVTTYDAPGDDARLVSMAVGGDPHQVIFNTGAPGFKASLKAGTQRDLLLLALAQEFPAFQAFELEGTNLADLDPRDVPQLLRDLTREGFVIYQELIEGV
;
A
#
# COMPACT_ATOMS: atom_id res chain seq x y z
N ARG A 1 54.02 -6.54 -28.60
CA ARG A 1 52.81 -7.39 -28.40
C ARG A 1 53.17 -8.80 -27.88
N ALA A 2 54.39 -8.99 -27.40
CA ALA A 2 54.85 -10.02 -26.47
C ALA A 2 55.68 -9.22 -25.45
N GLU A 3 55.41 -9.39 -24.14
CA GLU A 3 56.14 -8.86 -22.95
C GLU A 3 55.22 -8.57 -21.73
N LEU A 4 53.95 -8.99 -21.76
CA LEU A 4 53.08 -8.98 -20.56
C LEU A 4 52.78 -10.40 -20.01
N ILE A 5 53.33 -11.45 -20.63
CA ILE A 5 53.07 -12.86 -20.30
C ILE A 5 54.24 -13.50 -19.52
N ASP A 6 55.43 -12.90 -19.53
CA ASP A 6 56.65 -13.48 -18.93
C ASP A 6 57.03 -12.88 -17.56
N ASP A 7 56.18 -12.04 -16.96
CA ASP A 7 56.43 -11.56 -15.59
C ASP A 7 56.06 -12.68 -14.59
N PRO A 8 57.03 -13.26 -13.86
CA PRO A 8 56.78 -14.36 -12.93
C PRO A 8 55.83 -13.99 -11.80
N ARG A 9 55.67 -12.70 -11.47
CA ARG A 9 54.68 -12.23 -10.49
C ARG A 9 53.26 -12.24 -11.06
N LEU A 10 53.12 -11.98 -12.34
CA LEU A 10 51.84 -11.96 -13.05
C LEU A 10 51.38 -13.39 -13.35
N VAL A 11 52.33 -14.31 -13.63
CA VAL A 11 52.08 -15.76 -13.68
C VAL A 11 51.69 -16.31 -12.31
N ALA A 12 52.37 -15.92 -11.23
CA ALA A 12 51.99 -16.33 -9.87
C ALA A 12 50.62 -15.78 -9.46
N LEU A 13 50.29 -14.54 -9.83
CA LEU A 13 48.97 -13.95 -9.61
C LEU A 13 47.89 -14.68 -10.43
N LEU A 14 48.17 -15.04 -11.68
CA LEU A 14 47.27 -15.83 -12.53
C LEU A 14 47.11 -17.26 -12.04
N GLU A 15 48.14 -17.89 -11.48
CA GLU A 15 48.03 -19.20 -10.84
C GLU A 15 47.23 -19.13 -9.54
N VAL A 16 47.44 -18.10 -8.72
CA VAL A 16 46.63 -17.86 -7.52
C VAL A 16 45.17 -17.61 -7.91
N LEU A 17 44.92 -16.78 -8.92
CA LEU A 17 43.58 -16.53 -9.46
C LEU A 17 42.97 -17.77 -10.11
N ASN A 18 43.75 -18.63 -10.79
CA ASN A 18 43.24 -19.92 -11.32
C ASN A 18 43.03 -20.96 -10.21
N ARG A 19 43.69 -20.83 -9.06
CA ARG A 19 43.47 -21.70 -7.88
C ARG A 19 42.28 -21.24 -7.05
N THR A 20 42.09 -19.93 -6.91
CA THR A 20 40.91 -19.36 -6.24
C THR A 20 39.73 -19.23 -7.20
N ALA A 21 39.89 -19.26 -8.51
CA ALA A 21 38.78 -19.18 -9.46
C ALA A 21 37.78 -20.32 -9.28
N PRO A 22 38.15 -21.61 -9.10
CA PRO A 22 37.20 -22.66 -8.77
C PRO A 22 36.51 -22.46 -7.43
N GLU A 23 37.18 -21.91 -6.40
CA GLU A 23 36.58 -21.67 -5.09
C GLU A 23 35.66 -20.43 -5.08
N ILE A 24 36.03 -19.39 -5.83
CA ILE A 24 35.26 -18.16 -6.07
C ILE A 24 34.09 -18.47 -7.01
N GLN A 25 34.29 -19.37 -7.98
CA GLN A 25 33.25 -19.88 -8.86
C GLN A 25 32.34 -20.86 -8.11
N ASP A 26 32.82 -21.69 -7.19
CA ASP A 26 31.97 -22.48 -6.28
C ASP A 26 31.23 -21.61 -5.26
N HIS A 27 31.79 -20.45 -4.86
CA HIS A 27 31.10 -19.45 -4.02
C HIS A 27 30.15 -18.53 -4.82
N LEU A 28 30.36 -18.33 -6.13
CA LEU A 28 29.50 -17.52 -7.02
C LEU A 28 28.48 -18.37 -7.80
N GLU A 29 28.76 -19.65 -8.05
CA GLU A 29 27.88 -20.68 -8.64
C GLU A 29 27.03 -21.39 -7.58
N ILE A 30 26.89 -20.82 -6.37
CA ILE A 30 25.72 -21.05 -5.51
C ILE A 30 24.51 -20.34 -6.12
N ARG A 31 24.22 -20.64 -7.39
CA ARG A 31 22.91 -20.52 -8.02
C ARG A 31 22.77 -21.66 -9.02
N MET A 32 21.66 -22.38 -8.89
CA MET A 32 21.07 -23.31 -9.88
C MET A 32 21.37 -24.81 -9.72
N ARG A 33 20.90 -25.41 -8.61
CA ARG A 33 20.29 -26.74 -8.71
C ARG A 33 18.79 -26.60 -8.98
N GLY A 34 18.46 -26.61 -10.27
CA GLY A 34 17.09 -26.55 -10.78
C GLY A 34 16.38 -27.90 -10.66
N ALA A 35 15.50 -27.99 -9.67
CA ALA A 35 14.29 -28.82 -9.59
C ALA A 35 13.66 -28.66 -8.19
N GLU A 36 14.49 -28.65 -7.14
CA GLU A 36 14.06 -28.42 -5.74
C GLU A 36 13.93 -26.92 -5.39
N GLY A 37 14.59 -26.03 -6.15
CA GLY A 37 14.64 -24.59 -5.86
C GLY A 37 13.34 -23.82 -6.12
N ASP A 38 12.44 -24.33 -6.98
CA ASP A 38 11.15 -23.67 -7.25
C ASP A 38 10.14 -23.96 -6.13
N ASP A 39 10.10 -25.19 -5.61
CA ASP A 39 9.25 -25.57 -4.48
C ASP A 39 9.62 -24.79 -3.20
N VAL A 40 10.91 -24.60 -2.95
CA VAL A 40 11.40 -23.81 -1.81
C VAL A 40 11.02 -22.34 -1.95
N LYS A 41 11.21 -21.76 -3.13
CA LYS A 41 10.79 -20.36 -3.39
C LYS A 41 9.28 -20.20 -3.23
N GLN A 42 8.51 -21.16 -3.72
CA GLN A 42 7.05 -21.15 -3.61
C GLN A 42 6.59 -21.25 -2.14
N GLU A 43 7.27 -22.03 -1.30
CA GLU A 43 6.94 -22.11 0.13
C GLU A 43 7.36 -20.87 0.91
N ILE A 44 8.53 -20.29 0.60
CA ILE A 44 8.94 -19.02 1.21
C ILE A 44 7.96 -17.90 0.80
N GLU A 45 7.49 -17.91 -0.44
CA GLU A 45 6.44 -16.99 -0.92
C GLU A 45 5.10 -17.22 -0.22
N SER A 46 4.74 -18.48 0.03
CA SER A 46 3.55 -18.86 0.80
C SER A 46 3.62 -18.32 2.24
N ILE A 47 4.77 -18.49 2.91
CA ILE A 47 5.04 -17.96 4.25
C ILE A 47 4.95 -16.44 4.27
N ARG A 48 5.56 -15.77 3.28
CA ARG A 48 5.47 -14.32 3.12
C ARG A 48 4.02 -13.87 2.99
N THR A 49 3.23 -14.58 2.17
CA THR A 49 1.80 -14.30 1.99
C THR A 49 1.01 -14.44 3.29
N ILE A 50 1.27 -15.49 4.08
CA ILE A 50 0.60 -15.71 5.36
C ILE A 50 0.94 -14.59 6.35
N CYS A 51 2.23 -14.27 6.51
CA CYS A 51 2.69 -13.22 7.40
C CYS A 51 2.11 -11.85 7.01
N ASN A 52 2.20 -11.50 5.73
CA ASN A 52 1.69 -10.22 5.24
C ASN A 52 0.16 -10.15 5.32
N ARG A 53 -0.58 -11.22 5.00
CA ARG A 53 -2.04 -11.23 5.22
C ARG A 53 -2.40 -10.96 6.68
N ARG A 54 -1.63 -11.52 7.61
CA ARG A 54 -1.90 -11.40 9.05
C ARG A 54 -1.51 -10.03 9.62
N TYR A 55 -0.37 -9.49 9.20
CA TYR A 55 0.26 -8.35 9.85
C TYR A 55 0.38 -7.09 8.99
N LEU A 56 0.21 -7.19 7.65
CA LEU A 56 0.38 -6.05 6.73
C LEU A 56 -0.81 -5.07 6.74
N ASP A 57 -1.88 -5.29 7.52
CA ASP A 57 -2.92 -4.26 7.66
C ASP A 57 -3.66 -4.20 9.02
N LYS A 58 -3.26 -3.20 9.82
CA LYS A 58 -4.14 -2.31 10.60
C LYS A 58 -3.67 -0.84 10.60
N GLY A 59 -2.65 -0.45 9.82
CA GLY A 59 -1.94 0.81 10.09
C GLY A 59 -1.39 1.61 8.90
N ILE A 60 -1.31 1.07 7.68
CA ILE A 60 -0.83 1.86 6.54
C ILE A 60 -2.03 2.61 5.97
N ARG A 61 -2.40 3.73 6.62
CA ARG A 61 -3.13 4.79 5.92
C ARG A 61 -2.22 5.26 4.78
N PRO A 62 -2.64 5.16 3.51
CA PRO A 62 -1.94 5.89 2.47
C PRO A 62 -1.91 7.37 2.87
N LEU A 63 -0.70 7.93 2.95
CA LEU A 63 -0.47 9.35 3.13
C LEU A 63 -1.24 10.10 2.04
N GLY A 64 -2.31 10.79 2.45
CA GLY A 64 -2.97 11.82 1.66
C GLY A 64 -3.86 11.32 0.51
N GLY A 65 -4.79 10.40 0.79
CA GLY A 65 -6.01 10.27 -0.02
C GLY A 65 -7.15 10.97 0.72
N SER A 66 -7.71 12.03 0.14
CA SER A 66 -8.96 12.61 0.61
C SER A 66 -10.02 11.52 0.63
N GLU A 67 -10.46 11.12 1.83
CA GLU A 67 -11.77 10.50 2.03
C GLU A 67 -12.81 11.54 1.58
N ASP A 68 -13.27 11.42 0.33
CA ASP A 68 -14.54 11.97 -0.15
C ASP A 68 -14.64 11.72 -1.66
N ASN A 69 -15.08 10.52 -2.05
CA ASN A 69 -15.73 10.31 -3.34
C ASN A 69 -16.83 9.26 -3.12
N ASP A 70 -17.98 9.76 -2.66
CA ASP A 70 -19.23 9.04 -2.78
C ASP A 70 -19.56 8.89 -4.27
N ASP A 71 -19.62 7.64 -4.73
CA ASP A 71 -20.21 7.24 -5.99
C ASP A 71 -21.69 7.66 -6.01
N ASP A 72 -22.04 8.67 -6.80
CA ASP A 72 -23.44 8.99 -7.11
C ASP A 72 -23.69 8.81 -8.61
N ASN A 73 -23.81 7.54 -9.02
CA ASN A 73 -24.60 7.19 -10.20
C ASN A 73 -25.19 5.77 -10.07
N SER A 74 -26.27 5.63 -9.30
CA SER A 74 -27.11 4.42 -9.34
C SER A 74 -28.54 4.78 -9.74
N SER A 75 -28.80 4.68 -11.04
CA SER A 75 -30.15 4.49 -11.56
C SER A 75 -30.60 3.06 -11.25
N GLY A 76 -31.58 2.92 -10.36
CA GLY A 76 -32.52 1.78 -10.33
C GLY A 76 -32.03 0.48 -9.68
N GLY A 77 -32.33 0.31 -8.40
CA GLY A 77 -32.24 -1.00 -7.74
C GLY A 77 -32.97 -0.98 -6.40
N ALA A 78 -34.19 -1.49 -6.38
CA ALA A 78 -34.95 -1.72 -5.15
C ALA A 78 -34.29 -2.86 -4.35
N GLY A 79 -33.49 -2.51 -3.36
CA GLY A 79 -32.89 -3.45 -2.40
C GLY A 79 -32.52 -2.70 -1.13
N GLY A 80 -33.38 -2.78 -0.11
CA GLY A 80 -33.14 -2.11 1.16
C GLY A 80 -32.06 -2.81 1.97
N ASN A 81 -30.98 -2.09 2.31
CA ASN A 81 -30.53 -2.08 3.70
C ASN A 81 -29.80 -0.78 4.06
N LYS A 82 -30.13 -0.28 5.25
CA LYS A 82 -29.98 1.11 5.71
C LYS A 82 -28.59 1.33 6.30
N ASN A 83 -27.79 2.20 5.67
CA ASN A 83 -26.75 3.00 6.34
C ASN A 83 -26.55 4.35 5.64
N HIS A 84 -27.63 4.96 5.14
CA HIS A 84 -27.54 6.36 4.70
C HIS A 84 -27.39 7.26 5.92
N PRO A 85 -26.38 8.16 5.92
CA PRO A 85 -26.16 9.07 7.03
C PRO A 85 -27.38 9.99 7.24
N PRO A 86 -27.60 10.50 8.46
CA PRO A 86 -28.78 11.30 8.82
C PRO A 86 -28.98 12.56 7.95
N ILE A 87 -27.87 13.17 7.53
CA ILE A 87 -27.78 14.28 6.59
C ILE A 87 -26.69 13.95 5.57
N THR A 88 -26.86 14.36 4.32
CA THR A 88 -25.79 14.44 3.32
C THR A 88 -25.72 15.82 2.71
N LEU A 89 -24.52 16.26 2.36
CA LEU A 89 -24.27 17.47 1.57
C LEU A 89 -23.63 17.09 0.24
N SER A 90 -24.10 17.69 -0.85
CA SER A 90 -23.53 17.55 -2.18
C SER A 90 -23.12 18.92 -2.71
N CYS A 91 -21.84 19.10 -2.99
CA CYS A 91 -21.28 20.33 -3.55
C CYS A 91 -20.14 19.97 -4.49
N ARG A 92 -19.93 20.76 -5.54
CA ARG A 92 -18.74 20.63 -6.40
C ARG A 92 -17.49 20.98 -5.58
N SER A 93 -16.35 20.40 -5.97
CA SER A 93 -15.07 20.68 -5.32
C SER A 93 -14.51 22.06 -5.68
N GLU A 94 -14.81 22.58 -6.87
CA GLU A 94 -14.21 23.82 -7.40
C GLU A 94 -15.22 24.75 -8.09
N PHE A 95 -15.04 26.06 -7.87
CA PHE A 95 -15.83 27.14 -8.46
C PHE A 95 -14.94 28.28 -8.96
N GLU A 96 -15.39 28.97 -10.00
CA GLU A 96 -14.75 30.20 -10.49
C GLU A 96 -15.31 31.44 -9.81
N LEU A 97 -14.57 32.54 -9.82
CA LEU A 97 -15.05 33.83 -9.31
C LEU A 97 -16.33 34.25 -10.04
N GLY A 98 -17.35 34.63 -9.26
CA GLY A 98 -18.67 35.03 -9.76
C GLY A 98 -19.62 33.86 -10.07
N GLU A 99 -19.18 32.60 -9.97
CA GLU A 99 -20.03 31.44 -10.18
C GLU A 99 -21.01 31.23 -9.01
N LEU A 100 -22.22 30.76 -9.33
CA LEU A 100 -23.19 30.33 -8.34
C LEU A 100 -22.76 28.98 -7.75
N ILE A 101 -22.55 28.95 -6.45
CA ILE A 101 -22.28 27.77 -5.65
C ILE A 101 -23.61 27.21 -5.17
N GLU A 102 -24.00 26.05 -5.69
CA GLU A 102 -25.16 25.31 -5.23
C GLU A 102 -24.73 24.14 -4.34
N VAL A 103 -25.20 24.14 -3.10
CA VAL A 103 -24.97 23.06 -2.15
C VAL A 103 -26.28 22.35 -1.92
N GLY A 104 -26.38 21.12 -2.41
CA GLY A 104 -27.51 20.25 -2.14
C GLY A 104 -27.42 19.68 -0.72
N ALA A 105 -28.55 19.59 -0.04
CA ALA A 105 -28.68 18.87 1.22
C ALA A 105 -29.81 17.87 1.14
N ARG A 106 -29.61 16.69 1.70
CA ARG A 106 -30.68 15.69 1.90
C ARG A 106 -30.74 15.29 3.36
N VAL A 107 -31.95 15.29 3.90
CA VAL A 107 -32.24 14.80 5.24
C VAL A 107 -33.02 13.50 5.12
N ARG A 108 -32.69 12.54 5.98
CA ARG A 108 -33.36 11.25 5.97
C ARG A 108 -34.84 11.42 6.38
N LYS A 109 -35.77 10.93 5.55
CA LYS A 109 -37.23 11.14 5.70
C LYS A 109 -37.80 10.73 7.06
N ASN A 110 -37.22 9.76 7.74
CA ASN A 110 -37.69 9.26 9.03
C ASN A 110 -37.30 10.15 10.23
N LEU A 111 -36.52 11.21 10.01
CA LEU A 111 -36.11 12.13 11.08
C LEU A 111 -37.11 13.26 11.32
N GLY A 112 -38.14 13.41 10.48
CA GLY A 112 -39.16 14.45 10.64
C GLY A 112 -38.65 15.89 10.42
N HIS A 113 -37.43 16.05 9.90
CA HIS A 113 -36.82 17.32 9.55
C HIS A 113 -36.77 17.50 8.03
N THR A 114 -36.89 18.74 7.59
CA THR A 114 -36.66 19.22 6.23
C THR A 114 -35.30 19.91 6.14
N VAL A 115 -34.88 20.24 4.91
CA VAL A 115 -33.62 20.96 4.67
C VAL A 115 -33.65 22.37 5.27
N GLU A 116 -34.83 22.98 5.33
CA GLU A 116 -35.05 24.31 5.90
C GLU A 116 -34.90 24.34 7.43
N ASP A 117 -35.10 23.19 8.07
CA ASP A 117 -34.93 23.05 9.53
C ASP A 117 -33.45 22.95 9.93
N LEU A 118 -32.53 22.80 8.98
CA LEU A 118 -31.12 22.60 9.27
C LEU A 118 -30.44 23.91 9.70
N ARG A 119 -29.46 23.80 10.62
CA ARG A 119 -28.61 24.96 11.00
C ARG A 119 -27.39 25.01 10.10
N TRP A 120 -27.35 26.03 9.26
CA TRP A 120 -26.27 26.25 8.31
C TRP A 120 -25.19 27.14 8.92
N TYR A 121 -23.95 26.72 8.77
CA TYR A 121 -22.77 27.49 9.11
C TYR A 121 -21.88 27.55 7.88
N HIS A 122 -21.40 28.74 7.57
CA HIS A 122 -20.41 28.95 6.52
C HIS A 122 -19.28 29.77 7.13
N SER A 123 -18.08 29.19 7.22
CA SER A 123 -16.91 29.90 7.74
C SER A 123 -15.98 30.23 6.58
N ASN A 124 -15.47 31.46 6.54
CA ASN A 124 -14.50 31.89 5.54
C ASN A 124 -14.90 31.53 4.10
N ALA A 125 -16.21 31.58 3.79
CA ALA A 125 -16.74 30.94 2.59
C ALA A 125 -16.19 31.53 1.29
N ARG A 126 -15.45 32.66 1.37
CA ARG A 126 -14.95 33.44 0.24
C ARG A 126 -16.06 33.60 -0.83
N ALA A 127 -17.30 33.65 -0.34
CA ALA A 127 -18.53 33.61 -1.08
C ALA A 127 -19.55 34.49 -0.36
N THR A 128 -20.42 35.12 -1.14
CA THR A 128 -21.41 36.11 -0.68
C THR A 128 -22.83 35.64 -1.00
N ASN A 129 -23.85 36.37 -0.53
CA ASN A 129 -25.27 36.12 -0.85
C ASN A 129 -25.78 34.72 -0.44
N PHE A 130 -25.40 34.27 0.76
CA PHE A 130 -25.85 33.00 1.30
C PHE A 130 -27.38 32.96 1.45
N THR A 131 -28.03 32.04 0.75
CA THR A 131 -29.49 31.87 0.77
C THR A 131 -29.83 30.39 0.94
N VAL A 132 -30.65 30.06 1.94
CA VAL A 132 -31.16 28.69 2.12
C VAL A 132 -32.33 28.46 1.17
N THR A 133 -32.38 27.28 0.55
CA THR A 133 -33.43 26.85 -0.38
C THR A 133 -33.99 25.49 0.08
N PRO A 134 -35.17 25.08 -0.42
CA PRO A 134 -35.73 23.76 -0.09
C PRO A 134 -34.83 22.58 -0.47
N LYS A 135 -33.86 22.78 -1.36
CA LYS A 135 -32.92 21.75 -1.83
C LYS A 135 -31.54 21.84 -1.16
N GLY A 136 -31.26 22.89 -0.38
CA GLY A 136 -29.97 23.11 0.26
C GLY A 136 -29.65 24.59 0.46
N ALA A 137 -28.53 25.07 -0.05
CA ALA A 137 -28.15 26.47 0.02
C ALA A 137 -27.47 26.94 -1.27
N THR A 138 -27.58 28.23 -1.55
CA THR A 138 -26.89 28.90 -2.65
C THR A 138 -26.04 30.06 -2.15
N MET A 139 -24.93 30.31 -2.82
CA MET A 139 -24.05 31.45 -2.58
C MET A 139 -23.27 31.79 -3.86
N VAL A 140 -22.59 32.94 -3.90
CA VAL A 140 -21.82 33.38 -5.07
C VAL A 140 -20.34 33.45 -4.70
N ALA A 141 -19.50 32.77 -5.47
CA ALA A 141 -18.05 32.79 -5.29
C ALA A 141 -17.49 34.22 -5.43
N SER A 142 -16.84 34.74 -4.39
CA SER A 142 -16.40 36.14 -4.35
C SER A 142 -14.88 36.31 -4.27
N GLU A 143 -14.16 35.40 -3.62
CA GLU A 143 -12.70 35.47 -3.44
C GLU A 143 -12.03 34.11 -3.66
N VAL A 144 -10.82 34.09 -4.22
CA VAL A 144 -10.06 32.85 -4.46
C VAL A 144 -9.63 32.24 -3.13
N GLY A 145 -9.84 30.95 -2.91
CA GLY A 145 -9.32 30.17 -1.78
C GLY A 145 -10.31 29.11 -1.27
N THR A 146 -10.03 28.52 -0.12
CA THR A 146 -10.84 27.42 0.43
C THR A 146 -12.00 27.94 1.27
N GLY A 147 -13.20 27.40 1.01
CA GLY A 147 -14.42 27.63 1.78
C GLY A 147 -14.92 26.33 2.43
N THR A 148 -15.69 26.47 3.50
CA THR A 148 -16.33 25.34 4.19
C THR A 148 -17.79 25.64 4.49
N ILE A 149 -18.64 24.64 4.29
CA ILE A 149 -20.05 24.66 4.68
C ILE A 149 -20.27 23.52 5.65
N ARG A 150 -20.85 23.85 6.79
CA ARG A 150 -21.25 22.91 7.81
C ARG A 150 -22.75 23.00 8.02
N VAL A 151 -23.38 21.86 8.19
CA VAL A 151 -24.80 21.77 8.47
C VAL A 151 -25.03 20.87 9.66
N ASP A 152 -25.78 21.37 10.64
CA ASP A 152 -26.15 20.64 11.86
C ASP A 152 -27.64 20.33 11.85
N LEU A 153 -28.01 19.10 12.26
CA LEU A 153 -29.39 18.72 12.51
C LEU A 153 -29.78 19.15 13.93
N PRO A 154 -30.75 20.09 14.10
CA PRO A 154 -31.11 20.59 15.42
C PRO A 154 -31.59 19.49 16.36
N GLY A 155 -31.22 19.60 17.64
CA GLY A 155 -31.62 18.62 18.66
C GLY A 155 -30.86 17.29 18.58
N THR A 156 -29.87 17.16 17.70
CA THR A 156 -29.01 15.97 17.59
C THR A 156 -27.54 16.35 17.58
N LEU A 157 -26.66 15.35 17.66
CA LEU A 157 -25.21 15.51 17.49
C LEU A 157 -24.74 15.35 16.04
N HIS A 158 -25.67 15.26 15.07
CA HIS A 158 -25.31 15.03 13.68
C HIS A 158 -24.94 16.35 12.98
N SER A 159 -23.71 16.42 12.50
CA SER A 159 -23.22 17.48 11.63
C SER A 159 -22.51 16.91 10.41
N VAL A 160 -22.61 17.59 9.27
CA VAL A 160 -21.83 17.30 8.08
C VAL A 160 -21.08 18.55 7.66
N VAL A 161 -19.81 18.41 7.30
CA VAL A 161 -18.98 19.50 6.79
C VAL A 161 -18.55 19.13 5.38
N ARG A 162 -18.60 20.10 4.46
CA ARG A 162 -18.06 19.96 3.12
C ARG A 162 -17.15 21.14 2.79
N ALA A 163 -15.96 20.84 2.31
CA ALA A 163 -15.03 21.83 1.80
C ALA A 163 -15.21 22.02 0.29
N PHE A 164 -14.95 23.23 -0.20
CA PHE A 164 -14.88 23.57 -1.61
C PHE A 164 -13.78 24.62 -1.83
N GLN A 165 -13.36 24.81 -3.08
CA GLN A 165 -12.32 25.76 -3.44
C GLN A 165 -12.83 26.73 -4.51
N ILE A 166 -12.57 28.01 -4.32
CA ILE A 166 -12.77 29.04 -5.34
C ILE A 166 -11.42 29.32 -5.98
N VAL A 167 -11.36 29.22 -7.30
CA VAL A 167 -10.16 29.42 -8.10
C VAL A 167 -10.37 30.56 -9.10
N ALA A 168 -9.29 31.16 -9.58
CA ALA A 168 -9.38 32.20 -10.60
C ALA A 168 -9.90 31.64 -11.94
N GLU A 169 -9.44 30.45 -12.31
CA GLU A 169 -9.85 29.73 -13.51
C GLU A 169 -9.80 28.23 -13.23
N ARG A 170 -10.86 27.50 -13.56
CA ARG A 170 -10.87 26.04 -13.47
C ARG A 170 -10.24 25.45 -14.70
N VAL A 171 -9.26 24.59 -14.48
CA VAL A 171 -8.61 23.82 -15.53
C VAL A 171 -9.01 22.36 -15.39
N PHE A 172 -9.20 21.70 -16.53
CA PHE A 172 -9.37 20.26 -16.57
C PHE A 172 -8.13 19.55 -16.01
N ARG A 173 -8.33 18.68 -15.02
CA ARG A 173 -7.26 17.93 -14.36
C ARG A 173 -7.73 16.54 -13.93
N LEU A 174 -6.79 15.67 -13.58
CA LEU A 174 -7.12 14.40 -12.93
C LEU A 174 -7.09 14.57 -11.41
N SER A 175 -7.85 13.74 -10.69
CA SER A 175 -7.93 13.76 -9.23
C SER A 175 -6.57 13.53 -8.56
N VAL A 176 -5.70 12.79 -9.23
CA VAL A 176 -4.32 12.52 -8.84
C VAL A 176 -3.39 12.71 -10.03
N ALA A 177 -2.23 13.34 -9.80
CA ALA A 177 -1.18 13.48 -10.82
C ALA A 177 -0.20 12.31 -10.81
N HIS A 178 -0.05 11.64 -9.66
CA HIS A 178 0.79 10.46 -9.47
C HIS A 178 0.05 9.49 -8.57
N ALA A 179 0.07 8.20 -8.90
CA ALA A 179 -0.45 7.15 -8.03
C ALA A 179 0.53 5.97 -7.98
N THR A 180 0.69 5.40 -6.79
CA THR A 180 1.42 4.16 -6.58
C THR A 180 0.40 3.05 -6.36
N VAL A 181 0.47 2.00 -7.17
CA VAL A 181 -0.49 0.89 -7.16
C VAL A 181 0.27 -0.41 -6.91
N PRO A 182 -0.17 -1.28 -5.99
CA PRO A 182 0.45 -2.59 -5.83
C PRO A 182 0.20 -3.45 -7.07
N VAL A 183 1.11 -4.39 -7.33
CA VAL A 183 0.94 -5.45 -8.34
C VAL A 183 -0.43 -6.12 -8.21
N ALA A 184 -1.12 -6.33 -9.34
CA ALA A 184 -2.49 -6.85 -9.42
C ALA A 184 -3.57 -6.04 -8.67
N GLY A 185 -3.22 -4.87 -8.11
CA GLY A 185 -4.15 -3.93 -7.53
C GLY A 185 -4.85 -3.07 -8.58
N SER A 186 -5.69 -2.16 -8.11
CA SER A 186 -6.36 -1.17 -8.96
C SER A 186 -6.42 0.19 -8.30
N VAL A 187 -6.55 1.22 -9.13
CA VAL A 187 -6.80 2.59 -8.67
C VAL A 187 -7.82 3.25 -9.59
N THR A 188 -8.78 3.96 -9.01
CA THR A 188 -9.75 4.77 -9.74
C THR A 188 -9.29 6.22 -9.79
N VAL A 189 -9.19 6.76 -10.99
CA VAL A 189 -8.82 8.15 -11.25
C VAL A 189 -10.04 8.87 -11.82
N HIS A 190 -10.35 10.03 -11.26
CA HIS A 190 -11.50 10.83 -11.67
C HIS A 190 -11.04 12.05 -12.48
N ALA A 191 -11.82 12.39 -13.51
CA ALA A 191 -11.71 13.66 -14.20
C ALA A 191 -12.34 14.77 -13.35
N VAL A 192 -11.55 15.81 -13.07
CA VAL A 192 -11.97 17.02 -12.36
C VAL A 192 -12.16 18.13 -13.39
N ASN A 193 -13.28 18.85 -13.28
CA ASN A 193 -13.69 19.90 -14.20
C ASN A 193 -13.85 19.42 -15.66
N ALA A 194 -14.43 18.24 -15.87
CA ALA A 194 -14.74 17.71 -17.21
C ALA A 194 -15.69 18.63 -18.00
N ASP A 195 -16.47 19.49 -17.32
CA ASP A 195 -17.31 20.54 -17.92
C ASP A 195 -16.53 21.59 -18.71
N LYS A 196 -15.20 21.67 -18.52
CA LYS A 196 -14.32 22.59 -19.27
C LYS A 196 -13.86 22.03 -20.62
N LEU A 197 -14.16 20.78 -20.93
CA LEU A 197 -13.87 20.17 -22.23
C LEU A 197 -14.91 20.64 -23.26
N LYS A 198 -14.47 20.87 -24.51
CA LYS A 198 -15.36 21.26 -25.60
C LYS A 198 -16.05 20.06 -26.24
N GLY A 199 -15.39 18.90 -26.25
CA GLY A 199 -15.92 17.61 -26.67
C GLY A 199 -15.95 16.59 -25.54
N ASP A 200 -16.24 15.34 -25.91
CA ASP A 200 -16.29 14.23 -24.96
C ASP A 200 -14.91 13.93 -24.37
N LEU A 201 -14.90 13.55 -23.08
CA LEU A 201 -13.72 13.04 -22.41
C LEU A 201 -13.35 11.67 -22.95
N GLU A 202 -12.13 11.53 -23.45
CA GLU A 202 -11.54 10.24 -23.81
C GLU A 202 -10.36 9.88 -22.90
N TRP A 203 -10.23 8.58 -22.63
CA TRP A 203 -9.16 8.01 -21.83
C TRP A 203 -8.21 7.19 -22.69
N SER A 204 -6.91 7.42 -22.53
CA SER A 204 -5.84 6.59 -23.09
C SER A 204 -4.86 6.14 -22.00
N LEU A 205 -4.31 4.95 -22.19
CA LEU A 205 -3.26 4.40 -21.36
C LEU A 205 -2.01 4.21 -22.22
N SER A 206 -0.87 4.66 -21.72
CA SER A 206 0.45 4.32 -22.26
C SER A 206 1.21 3.50 -21.22
N GLY A 207 1.76 2.35 -21.60
CA GLY A 207 2.43 1.42 -20.68
C GLY A 207 1.62 0.15 -20.40
N ASN A 208 1.99 -0.57 -19.33
CA ASN A 208 1.42 -1.88 -18.99
C ASN A 208 0.21 -1.76 -18.05
N GLY A 209 -0.76 -2.66 -18.20
CA GLY A 209 -1.98 -2.74 -17.41
C GLY A 209 -3.25 -2.64 -18.26
N GLU A 210 -4.40 -2.60 -17.60
CA GLU A 210 -5.71 -2.47 -18.25
C GLU A 210 -6.46 -1.27 -17.69
N ILE A 211 -7.36 -0.69 -18.48
CA ILE A 211 -8.26 0.37 -18.01
C ILE A 211 -9.72 -0.01 -18.24
N GLN A 212 -10.55 0.26 -17.25
CA GLN A 212 -12.00 0.18 -17.32
C GLN A 212 -12.59 1.59 -17.27
N LYS A 213 -13.29 1.99 -18.34
CA LYS A 213 -13.81 3.35 -18.51
C LYS A 213 -15.22 3.45 -17.96
N ASN A 214 -15.44 4.36 -17.02
CA ASN A 214 -16.72 4.60 -16.35
C ASN A 214 -17.06 6.09 -16.40
N GLY A 215 -17.37 6.60 -17.60
CA GLY A 215 -17.70 8.02 -17.83
C GLY A 215 -16.57 8.96 -17.39
N ASN A 216 -16.83 9.76 -16.35
CA ASN A 216 -15.87 10.70 -15.77
C ASN A 216 -14.79 10.05 -14.90
N ALA A 217 -14.82 8.73 -14.73
CA ALA A 217 -13.80 7.98 -14.01
C ALA A 217 -13.21 6.88 -14.88
N VAL A 218 -11.98 6.49 -14.55
CA VAL A 218 -11.33 5.34 -15.14
C VAL A 218 -10.63 4.55 -14.05
N THR A 219 -10.84 3.24 -14.05
CA THR A 219 -10.15 2.33 -13.14
C THR A 219 -8.97 1.73 -13.89
N TYR A 220 -7.76 1.99 -13.42
CA TYR A 220 -6.55 1.31 -13.86
C TYR A 220 -6.37 0.02 -13.07
N ILE A 221 -6.07 -1.07 -13.77
CA ILE A 221 -5.78 -2.40 -13.21
C ILE A 221 -4.31 -2.68 -13.48
N ALA A 222 -3.55 -2.82 -12.40
CA ALA A 222 -2.11 -3.03 -12.46
C ALA A 222 -1.79 -4.45 -12.98
N PRO A 223 -0.75 -4.61 -13.82
CA PRO A 223 -0.25 -5.91 -14.22
C PRO A 223 0.34 -6.69 -13.03
N ARG A 224 0.61 -7.98 -13.26
CA ARG A 224 1.19 -8.89 -12.24
C ARG A 224 2.70 -8.69 -12.00
N TYR A 225 3.28 -7.57 -12.43
CA TYR A 225 4.70 -7.27 -12.28
C TYR A 225 4.94 -5.75 -12.16
N PRO A 226 6.04 -5.33 -11.50
CA PRO A 226 6.38 -3.92 -11.37
C PRO A 226 6.54 -3.24 -12.73
N SER A 227 5.97 -2.05 -12.88
CA SER A 227 5.99 -1.31 -14.13
C SER A 227 5.64 0.16 -13.94
N ARG A 228 5.73 0.93 -15.02
CA ARG A 228 5.22 2.30 -15.08
C ARG A 228 4.19 2.41 -16.20
N ALA A 229 3.16 3.20 -15.95
CA ALA A 229 2.18 3.56 -16.96
C ALA A 229 1.82 5.04 -16.83
N THR A 230 1.26 5.60 -17.88
CA THR A 230 0.72 6.95 -17.91
C THR A 230 -0.71 6.88 -18.38
N LEU A 231 -1.62 7.28 -17.50
CA LEU A 231 -3.03 7.42 -17.82
C LEU A 231 -3.29 8.86 -18.25
N VAL A 232 -3.97 9.07 -19.38
CA VAL A 232 -4.27 10.40 -19.91
C VAL A 232 -5.77 10.53 -20.18
N GLY A 233 -6.38 11.55 -19.59
CA GLY A 233 -7.69 12.06 -20.01
C GLY A 233 -7.49 13.24 -20.96
N TYR A 234 -8.25 13.30 -22.06
CA TYR A 234 -8.16 14.39 -23.02
C TYR A 234 -9.50 14.74 -23.66
N ASP A 235 -9.59 15.97 -24.18
CA ASP A 235 -10.73 16.44 -24.98
C ASP A 235 -10.65 15.88 -26.41
N ARG A 236 -11.65 15.10 -26.83
CA ARG A 236 -11.71 14.54 -28.19
C ARG A 236 -11.75 15.62 -29.27
N ALA A 237 -12.37 16.78 -29.00
CA ALA A 237 -12.46 17.89 -29.94
C ALA A 237 -11.18 18.75 -29.97
N ASN A 238 -10.34 18.68 -28.93
CA ASN A 238 -9.09 19.42 -28.83
C ASN A 238 -8.04 18.66 -28.00
N MET A 239 -7.27 17.80 -28.66
CA MET A 239 -6.27 16.94 -28.00
C MET A 239 -5.15 17.69 -27.24
N ASN A 240 -5.05 19.01 -27.39
CA ASN A 240 -4.14 19.85 -26.61
C ASN A 240 -4.62 20.04 -25.16
N VAL A 241 -5.92 19.89 -24.88
CA VAL A 241 -6.46 19.92 -23.52
C VAL A 241 -6.41 18.49 -22.98
N ARG A 242 -5.39 18.20 -22.18
CA ARG A 242 -5.16 16.87 -21.59
C ARG A 242 -4.57 16.98 -20.20
N ALA A 243 -4.86 15.98 -19.38
CA ALA A 243 -4.29 15.81 -18.05
C ALA A 243 -3.78 14.37 -17.92
N ALA A 244 -2.63 14.21 -17.28
CA ALA A 244 -1.96 12.91 -17.14
C ALA A 244 -1.80 12.55 -15.66
N CYS A 245 -1.91 11.26 -15.38
CA CYS A 245 -1.56 10.63 -14.11
C CYS A 245 -0.43 9.63 -14.37
N GLU A 246 0.70 9.83 -13.70
CA GLU A 246 1.77 8.85 -13.70
C GLU A 246 1.45 7.72 -12.72
N LEU A 247 1.48 6.49 -13.20
CA LEU A 247 1.18 5.29 -12.44
C LEU A 247 2.48 4.53 -12.22
N THR A 248 2.86 4.36 -10.97
CA THR A 248 3.96 3.49 -10.59
C THR A 248 3.39 2.22 -9.99
N VAL A 249 3.56 1.11 -10.71
CA VAL A 249 3.20 -0.21 -10.20
C VAL A 249 4.40 -0.72 -9.42
N VAL A 250 4.28 -0.66 -8.11
CA VAL A 250 5.28 -1.24 -7.21
C VAL A 250 4.89 -2.68 -6.95
N GLY A 251 5.90 -3.56 -6.84
CA GLY A 251 5.69 -4.80 -6.11
C GLY A 251 5.10 -4.46 -4.74
N GLN A 252 4.28 -5.34 -4.17
CA GLN A 252 4.23 -5.38 -2.71
C GLN A 252 5.69 -5.37 -2.24
N LEU A 253 6.03 -4.55 -1.23
CA LEU A 253 7.36 -4.55 -0.64
C LEU A 253 7.81 -6.01 -0.56
N ASP A 254 9.01 -6.31 -1.06
CA ASP A 254 9.60 -7.66 -1.14
C ASP A 254 10.00 -8.13 0.27
N THR A 255 9.12 -7.86 1.24
CA THR A 255 9.34 -7.91 2.65
C THR A 255 8.27 -8.76 3.30
N LEU A 256 8.70 -9.58 4.23
CA LEU A 256 7.87 -10.30 5.17
C LEU A 256 7.61 -9.39 6.37
N CYS A 257 6.34 -9.22 6.77
CA CYS A 257 5.93 -8.42 7.91
C CYS A 257 5.51 -9.31 9.08
N ILE A 258 6.06 -9.07 10.27
CA ILE A 258 5.60 -9.68 11.53
C ILE A 258 5.36 -8.55 12.53
N ARG A 259 4.10 -8.41 12.99
CA ARG A 259 3.68 -7.42 13.98
C ARG A 259 4.18 -5.99 13.73
N GLY A 260 4.19 -5.57 12.45
CA GLY A 260 4.59 -4.22 12.02
C GLY A 260 6.08 -4.07 11.69
N THR A 261 6.92 -5.07 12.00
CA THR A 261 8.33 -5.11 11.62
C THR A 261 8.50 -5.73 10.24
N HIS A 262 9.25 -5.07 9.36
CA HIS A 262 9.42 -5.46 7.96
C HIS A 262 10.81 -6.07 7.72
N PHE A 263 10.86 -7.18 6.99
CA PHE A 263 12.07 -7.94 6.71
C PHE A 263 12.23 -8.23 5.21
N MET A 264 13.34 -7.85 4.60
CA MET A 264 13.76 -8.38 3.31
C MET A 264 14.11 -9.88 3.45
N VAL A 265 13.51 -10.70 2.59
CA VAL A 265 13.67 -12.15 2.64
C VAL A 265 14.88 -12.57 1.82
N THR A 266 15.78 -13.33 2.44
CA THR A 266 16.93 -13.96 1.78
C THR A 266 16.88 -15.46 2.00
N THR A 267 17.31 -16.23 1.00
CA THR A 267 17.47 -17.69 1.13
C THR A 267 18.93 -18.04 0.98
N TYR A 268 19.42 -18.90 1.84
CA TYR A 268 20.80 -19.36 1.83
C TYR A 268 20.83 -20.88 2.01
N ASP A 269 21.86 -21.54 1.47
CA ASP A 269 22.06 -22.99 1.65
C ASP A 269 23.43 -23.19 2.30
N ALA A 270 23.45 -23.14 3.63
CA ALA A 270 24.63 -23.48 4.42
C ALA A 270 24.38 -24.76 5.22
N PRO A 271 25.07 -25.87 4.85
CA PRO A 271 25.03 -27.08 5.66
C PRO A 271 25.82 -26.88 6.96
N GLY A 272 25.35 -27.49 8.04
CA GLY A 272 26.04 -27.53 9.32
C GLY A 272 25.09 -27.96 10.44
N ASP A 273 25.59 -28.72 11.41
CA ASP A 273 24.76 -29.25 12.51
C ASP A 273 24.24 -28.14 13.44
N ASP A 274 24.95 -27.01 13.53
CA ASP A 274 24.58 -25.84 14.32
C ASP A 274 23.83 -24.76 13.51
N ALA A 275 23.53 -25.03 12.23
CA ALA A 275 22.90 -24.04 11.37
C ALA A 275 21.42 -23.86 11.72
N ARG A 276 20.99 -22.61 11.95
CA ARG A 276 19.59 -22.26 12.21
C ARG A 276 18.77 -22.27 10.92
N LEU A 277 17.52 -22.76 10.99
CA LEU A 277 16.56 -22.76 9.88
C LEU A 277 16.14 -21.34 9.46
N VAL A 278 15.94 -20.46 10.44
CA VAL A 278 15.62 -19.05 10.24
C VAL A 278 16.54 -18.23 11.13
N SER A 279 17.06 -17.14 10.59
CA SER A 279 17.75 -16.11 11.36
C SER A 279 17.27 -14.73 10.96
N MET A 280 17.27 -13.80 11.91
CA MET A 280 16.93 -12.40 11.67
C MET A 280 18.10 -11.52 12.05
N ALA A 281 18.30 -10.43 11.31
CA ALA A 281 19.37 -9.48 11.56
C ALA A 281 18.88 -8.05 11.36
N VAL A 282 19.45 -7.12 12.14
CA VAL A 282 19.22 -5.70 11.94
C VAL A 282 19.82 -5.31 10.59
N GLY A 283 18.94 -5.11 9.60
CA GLY A 283 19.26 -4.50 8.32
C GLY A 283 19.05 -2.99 8.34
N GLY A 284 19.04 -2.38 7.17
CA GLY A 284 18.50 -1.02 7.00
C GLY A 284 16.99 -0.97 7.25
N ASP A 285 16.29 -0.04 6.59
CA ASP A 285 14.83 -0.08 6.50
C ASP A 285 14.49 -0.68 5.12
N PRO A 286 14.24 -2.00 4.98
CA PRO A 286 13.85 -3.01 6.00
C PRO A 286 14.99 -3.86 6.60
N HIS A 287 14.70 -4.56 7.72
CA HIS A 287 15.59 -5.57 8.34
C HIS A 287 15.75 -6.82 7.47
N GLN A 288 16.54 -7.81 7.88
CA GLN A 288 16.75 -9.03 7.09
C GLN A 288 16.22 -10.27 7.80
N VAL A 289 15.53 -11.14 7.06
CA VAL A 289 15.23 -12.52 7.47
C VAL A 289 15.87 -13.49 6.48
N ILE A 290 16.57 -14.48 7.01
CA ILE A 290 17.32 -15.47 6.23
C ILE A 290 16.73 -16.86 6.50
N PHE A 291 16.28 -17.53 5.44
CA PHE A 291 15.89 -18.93 5.48
C PHE A 291 17.05 -19.81 5.02
N ASN A 292 17.53 -20.71 5.89
CA ASN A 292 18.62 -21.62 5.56
C ASN A 292 18.09 -23.01 5.16
N THR A 293 18.15 -23.32 3.87
CA THR A 293 17.71 -24.62 3.32
C THR A 293 18.69 -25.76 3.59
N GLY A 294 19.91 -25.43 4.03
CA GLY A 294 20.95 -26.38 4.40
C GLY A 294 20.88 -26.84 5.85
N ALA A 295 20.03 -26.20 6.68
CA ALA A 295 19.92 -26.49 8.10
C ALA A 295 19.34 -27.90 8.40
N PRO A 296 19.68 -28.50 9.55
CA PRO A 296 19.16 -29.80 9.95
C PRO A 296 17.63 -29.81 9.98
N GLY A 297 17.03 -30.91 9.52
CA GLY A 297 15.58 -31.08 9.48
C GLY A 297 14.90 -30.56 8.20
N PHE A 298 15.46 -29.59 7.47
CA PHE A 298 14.83 -29.03 6.27
C PHE A 298 14.58 -30.07 5.17
N LYS A 299 15.60 -30.88 4.83
CA LYS A 299 15.48 -31.94 3.83
C LYS A 299 14.52 -33.06 4.26
N ALA A 300 14.39 -33.29 5.57
CA ALA A 300 13.44 -34.27 6.10
C ALA A 300 12.00 -33.74 6.03
N SER A 301 11.77 -32.47 6.36
CA SER A 301 10.45 -31.84 6.25
C SER A 301 9.97 -31.74 4.81
N LEU A 302 10.88 -31.47 3.86
CA LEU A 302 10.56 -31.45 2.43
C LEU A 302 10.05 -32.81 1.96
N LYS A 303 10.71 -33.91 2.36
CA LYS A 303 10.26 -35.28 2.04
C LYS A 303 8.93 -35.64 2.72
N ALA A 304 8.66 -35.07 3.88
CA ALA A 304 7.44 -35.32 4.65
C ALA A 304 6.27 -34.37 4.29
N GLY A 305 6.49 -33.36 3.43
CA GLY A 305 5.47 -32.35 3.10
C GLY A 305 5.12 -31.41 4.26
N THR A 306 6.00 -31.27 5.26
CA THR A 306 5.79 -30.47 6.49
C THR A 306 6.67 -29.23 6.55
N GLN A 307 7.31 -28.86 5.42
CA GLN A 307 8.25 -27.75 5.35
C GLN A 307 7.63 -26.41 5.78
N ARG A 308 6.36 -26.17 5.45
CA ARG A 308 5.68 -24.91 5.77
C ARG A 308 5.55 -24.72 7.27
N ASP A 309 5.03 -25.72 7.97
CA ASP A 309 4.82 -25.66 9.42
C ASP A 309 6.15 -25.54 10.16
N LEU A 310 7.17 -26.25 9.70
CA LEU A 310 8.52 -26.15 10.25
C LEU A 310 9.08 -24.73 10.12
N LEU A 311 8.99 -24.13 8.93
CA LEU A 311 9.51 -22.79 8.69
C LEU A 311 8.70 -21.70 9.41
N LEU A 312 7.38 -21.83 9.49
CA LEU A 312 6.52 -20.92 10.27
C LEU A 312 6.85 -20.98 11.76
N LEU A 313 7.07 -22.18 12.30
CA LEU A 313 7.47 -22.36 13.70
C LEU A 313 8.85 -21.76 13.95
N ALA A 314 9.82 -22.01 13.08
CA ALA A 314 11.17 -21.45 13.19
C ALA A 314 11.14 -19.91 13.12
N LEU A 315 10.38 -19.34 12.20
CA LEU A 315 10.18 -17.89 12.07
C LEU A 315 9.55 -17.30 13.34
N ALA A 316 8.52 -17.94 13.87
CA ALA A 316 7.82 -17.49 15.06
C ALA A 316 8.69 -17.58 16.32
N GLN A 317 9.60 -18.56 16.41
CA GLN A 317 10.55 -18.68 17.53
C GLN A 317 11.70 -17.68 17.46
N GLU A 318 12.15 -17.34 16.25
CA GLU A 318 13.26 -16.38 16.07
C GLU A 318 12.82 -14.93 16.30
N PHE A 319 11.58 -14.56 15.94
CA PHE A 319 11.12 -13.17 16.02
C PHE A 319 11.17 -12.54 17.43
N PRO A 320 10.68 -13.19 18.52
CA PRO A 320 10.80 -12.63 19.87
C PRO A 320 12.24 -12.44 20.31
N ALA A 321 13.13 -13.38 19.93
CA ALA A 321 14.55 -13.28 20.24
C ALA A 321 15.19 -12.10 19.50
N PHE A 322 14.88 -11.92 18.22
CA PHE A 322 15.28 -10.76 17.44
C PHE A 322 14.79 -9.45 18.08
N GLN A 323 13.51 -9.38 18.46
CA GLN A 323 12.96 -8.19 19.09
C GLN A 323 13.68 -7.85 20.41
N ALA A 324 13.85 -8.82 21.30
CA ALA A 324 14.45 -8.61 22.61
C ALA A 324 15.95 -8.28 22.55
N PHE A 325 16.72 -9.01 21.75
CA PHE A 325 18.18 -8.91 21.74
C PHE A 325 18.71 -7.89 20.73
N GLU A 326 18.09 -7.80 19.55
CA GLU A 326 18.60 -6.97 18.45
C GLU A 326 17.93 -5.58 18.38
N LEU A 327 16.60 -5.50 18.59
CA LEU A 327 15.87 -4.22 18.55
C LEU A 327 15.85 -3.49 19.90
N GLU A 328 15.55 -4.20 20.98
CA GLU A 328 15.47 -3.65 22.33
C GLU A 328 16.86 -3.59 23.01
N GLY A 329 17.86 -4.27 22.43
CA GLY A 329 19.25 -4.23 22.90
C GLY A 329 19.47 -4.96 24.23
N THR A 330 18.61 -5.92 24.58
CA THR A 330 18.79 -6.73 25.79
C THR A 330 20.09 -7.53 25.68
N ASN A 331 20.99 -7.37 26.64
CA ASN A 331 22.23 -8.14 26.67
C ASN A 331 22.17 -9.18 27.79
N LEU A 332 22.32 -10.46 27.43
CA LEU A 332 22.31 -11.58 28.38
C LEU A 332 23.41 -11.45 29.44
N ALA A 333 24.53 -10.81 29.12
CA ALA A 333 25.63 -10.61 30.07
C ALA A 333 25.30 -9.61 31.19
N ASP A 334 24.31 -8.73 30.95
CA ASP A 334 23.89 -7.68 31.89
C ASP A 334 22.71 -8.12 32.78
N LEU A 335 22.14 -9.30 32.52
CA LEU A 335 21.05 -9.88 33.30
C LEU A 335 21.56 -10.72 34.47
N ASP A 336 20.79 -10.79 35.56
CA ASP A 336 21.06 -11.74 36.63
C ASP A 336 20.94 -13.17 36.06
N PRO A 337 21.94 -14.05 36.25
CA PRO A 337 21.90 -15.43 35.77
C PRO A 337 20.66 -16.22 36.19
N ARG A 338 19.99 -15.81 37.28
CA ARG A 338 18.75 -16.42 37.77
C ARG A 338 17.53 -16.07 36.92
N ASP A 339 17.56 -14.95 36.21
CA ASP A 339 16.44 -14.46 35.40
C ASP A 339 16.53 -14.93 33.94
N VAL A 340 17.73 -15.32 33.48
CA VAL A 340 17.97 -15.84 32.12
C VAL A 340 17.05 -17.03 31.76
N PRO A 341 16.87 -18.05 32.62
CA PRO A 341 15.96 -19.15 32.30
C PRO A 341 14.50 -18.72 32.15
N GLN A 342 14.08 -17.69 32.89
CA GLN A 342 12.71 -17.16 32.80
C GLN A 342 12.51 -16.39 31.49
N LEU A 343 13.47 -15.52 31.13
CA LEU A 343 13.47 -14.81 29.86
C LEU A 343 13.38 -15.79 28.67
N LEU A 344 14.20 -16.85 28.66
CA LEU A 344 14.17 -17.84 27.58
C LEU A 344 12.82 -18.55 27.47
N ARG A 345 12.16 -18.83 28.61
CA ARG A 345 10.80 -19.40 28.63
C ARG A 345 9.77 -18.41 28.09
N ASP A 346 9.88 -17.14 28.42
CA ASP A 346 8.96 -16.11 27.97
C ASP A 346 9.09 -15.87 26.46
N LEU A 347 10.33 -15.83 25.92
CA LEU A 347 10.59 -15.78 24.48
C LEU A 347 10.01 -17.00 23.75
N THR A 348 10.19 -18.19 24.32
CA THR A 348 9.65 -19.44 23.75
C THR A 348 8.11 -19.41 23.74
N ARG A 349 7.50 -18.95 24.83
CA ARG A 349 6.04 -18.82 24.94
C ARG A 349 5.50 -17.82 23.93
N GLU A 350 6.15 -16.67 23.78
CA GLU A 350 5.77 -15.67 22.79
C GLU A 350 5.87 -16.21 21.37
N GLY A 351 6.92 -17.00 21.08
CA GLY A 351 7.05 -17.66 19.79
C GLY A 351 5.91 -18.63 19.49
N PHE A 352 5.40 -19.36 20.48
CA PHE A 352 4.20 -20.19 20.30
C PHE A 352 2.93 -19.36 20.05
N VAL A 353 2.79 -18.19 20.68
CA VAL A 353 1.67 -17.28 20.42
C VAL A 353 1.72 -16.78 18.97
N ILE A 354 2.88 -16.34 18.50
CA ILE A 354 3.07 -15.90 17.10
C ILE A 354 2.81 -17.05 16.12
N TYR A 355 3.25 -18.26 16.44
CA TYR A 355 2.98 -19.44 15.61
C TYR A 355 1.48 -19.72 15.52
N GLN A 356 0.75 -19.68 16.65
CA GLN A 356 -0.72 -19.80 16.67
C GLN A 356 -1.39 -18.70 15.83
N GLU A 357 -0.95 -17.44 15.97
CA GLU A 357 -1.46 -16.32 15.17
C GLU A 357 -1.28 -16.54 13.65
N LEU A 358 -0.18 -17.18 13.24
CA LEU A 358 0.14 -17.46 11.84
C LEU A 358 -0.68 -18.63 11.27
N ILE A 359 -0.90 -19.69 12.04
CA ILE A 359 -1.65 -20.87 11.57
C ILE A 359 -3.18 -20.68 11.64
N GLU A 360 -3.70 -19.89 12.58
CA GLU A 360 -5.14 -19.58 12.69
C GLU A 360 -5.64 -18.64 11.58
N GLY A 361 -4.72 -17.98 10.86
CA GLY A 361 -5.02 -17.09 9.74
C GLY A 361 -4.96 -17.73 8.34
N VAL A 362 -4.72 -19.04 8.25
CA VAL A 362 -4.60 -19.79 6.98
C VAL A 362 -5.95 -20.24 6.45
#